data_AF-A0A9N9HKG4-F1
#
_entry.id   AF-A0A9N9HKG4-F1
#
_cell.length_a   1.000
_cell.length_b   1.000
_cell.length_c   1.000
_cell.angle_alpha   90.00
_cell.angle_beta   90.00
_cell.angle_gamma   90.00
#
_symmetry.space_group_name_H-M   'P 1'
#
loop_
_entity.id
_entity.type
_entity.pdbx_description
1 polymer ?
#
loop_
_entity_poly.entity_id
_entity_poly.type
_entity_poly.pdbx_seq_one_letter_code
_entity_poly.pdbx_strand_id
1 'polypeptide(L)'
;MSEEEISNDTEVLDDEPRSILLGLISQLRKGMDLHRVTLPTFVLEPRSMLERITDFMSHPELILRQEDPVIRFVSVVRYYLSGWHIKPKGVKKPYNPVLGEHFRARWQFRDKTEAYFVSEQVSHHPPISAYYYASPENNLIISGDIRPKSKFLGNSAATLMQGESKIYFTNRPGEVYRIAMPNVYARGILFGRMVMELGDNSTVRCEKNDLICELEFRTKGFFTGSYNSIYGKIKRESTGEILYEITGKWIDIMYIKDVK
;
A
#
# COMPACT_ATOMS: atom_id res chain seq x y z
N MET A 1 -20.47 4.49 8.90
CA MET A 1 -20.21 3.47 7.87
C MET A 1 -21.52 2.78 7.62
N SER A 2 -22.02 2.84 6.40
CA SER A 2 -23.13 1.99 6.00
C SER A 2 -22.68 0.52 6.04
N GLU A 3 -23.62 -0.41 6.13
CA GLU A 3 -23.30 -1.85 6.08
C GLU A 3 -22.59 -2.25 4.77
N GLU A 4 -22.76 -1.47 3.70
CA GLU A 4 -22.10 -1.65 2.40
C GLU A 4 -20.58 -1.42 2.44
N GLU A 5 -20.06 -0.47 3.23
CA GLU A 5 -18.62 -0.20 3.29
C GLU A 5 -17.85 -1.28 4.06
N ILE A 6 -18.49 -1.86 5.08
CA ILE A 6 -17.96 -3.05 5.77
C ILE A 6 -17.98 -4.26 4.82
N SER A 7 -18.89 -4.30 3.85
CA SER A 7 -19.03 -5.40 2.89
C SER A 7 -17.79 -5.57 1.99
N ASN A 8 -17.16 -4.50 1.52
CA ASN A 8 -16.05 -4.61 0.56
C ASN A 8 -14.74 -5.13 1.17
N ASP A 9 -14.52 -4.93 2.48
CA ASP A 9 -13.28 -5.33 3.17
C ASP A 9 -13.37 -6.70 3.81
N THR A 10 -14.53 -7.33 3.67
CA THR A 10 -14.86 -8.54 4.38
C THR A 10 -15.22 -9.65 3.42
N GLU A 11 -14.91 -10.87 3.85
CA GLU A 11 -15.25 -12.06 3.09
C GLU A 11 -15.86 -13.09 4.03
N VAL A 12 -17.02 -13.61 3.63
CA VAL A 12 -17.65 -14.76 4.25
C VAL A 12 -17.43 -15.90 3.29
N LEU A 13 -16.60 -16.87 3.69
CA LEU A 13 -16.38 -18.08 2.92
C LEU A 13 -17.51 -19.06 3.18
N ASP A 14 -17.95 -19.74 2.12
CA ASP A 14 -18.81 -20.92 2.23
C ASP A 14 -18.08 -22.05 2.97
N ASP A 15 -18.83 -23.05 3.43
CA ASP A 15 -18.33 -24.09 4.34
C ASP A 15 -17.16 -24.91 3.76
N GLU A 16 -17.19 -25.20 2.45
CA GLU A 16 -16.14 -25.97 1.78
C GLU A 16 -14.80 -25.19 1.67
N PRO A 17 -14.76 -23.96 1.10
CA PRO A 17 -13.55 -23.13 1.14
C PRO A 17 -13.01 -22.91 2.56
N ARG A 18 -13.91 -22.74 3.54
CA ARG A 18 -13.54 -22.60 4.94
C ARG A 18 -12.86 -23.85 5.49
N SER A 19 -13.38 -25.03 5.20
CA SER A 19 -12.80 -26.31 5.64
C SER A 19 -11.39 -26.53 5.07
N ILE A 20 -11.18 -26.22 3.78
CA ILE A 20 -9.86 -26.29 3.12
C ILE A 20 -8.87 -25.35 3.82
N LEU A 21 -9.28 -24.11 4.08
CA LEU A 21 -8.44 -23.12 4.75
C LEU A 21 -8.08 -23.56 6.18
N LEU A 22 -9.05 -24.08 6.95
CA LEU A 22 -8.80 -24.63 8.29
C LEU A 22 -7.81 -25.81 8.26
N GLY A 23 -7.95 -26.71 7.29
CA GLY A 23 -7.04 -27.84 7.10
C GLY A 23 -5.59 -27.39 6.86
N LEU A 24 -5.39 -26.38 6.01
CA LEU A 24 -4.06 -25.79 5.77
C LEU A 24 -3.52 -25.08 7.01
N ILE A 25 -4.34 -24.24 7.66
CA ILE A 25 -3.90 -23.47 8.82
C ILE A 25 -3.56 -24.38 10.01
N SER A 26 -4.23 -25.53 10.15
CA SER A 26 -3.94 -26.50 11.22
C SER A 26 -2.48 -27.00 11.23
N GLN A 27 -1.80 -26.91 10.08
CA GLN A 27 -0.40 -27.31 9.91
C GLN A 27 0.59 -26.18 10.24
N LEU A 28 0.10 -24.95 10.46
CA LEU A 28 0.93 -23.77 10.67
C LEU A 28 1.21 -23.52 12.16
N ARG A 29 2.41 -23.00 12.44
CA ARG A 29 2.81 -22.52 13.78
C ARG A 29 2.89 -21.00 13.77
N LYS A 30 2.50 -20.36 14.87
CA LYS A 30 2.60 -18.91 15.01
C LYS A 30 4.04 -18.43 14.73
N GLY A 31 4.18 -17.43 13.87
CA GLY A 31 5.46 -16.87 13.42
C GLY A 31 6.02 -17.52 12.15
N MET A 32 5.41 -18.60 11.65
CA MET A 32 5.86 -19.29 10.44
C MET A 32 5.75 -18.39 9.20
N ASP A 33 6.75 -18.51 8.32
CA ASP A 33 6.78 -17.84 7.01
C ASP A 33 5.79 -18.53 6.06
N LEU A 34 4.86 -17.74 5.51
CA LEU A 34 3.79 -18.25 4.65
C LEU A 34 4.18 -18.31 3.17
N HIS A 35 5.34 -17.80 2.75
CA HIS A 35 5.71 -17.80 1.33
C HIS A 35 5.96 -19.19 0.76
N ARG A 36 6.27 -20.16 1.61
CA ARG A 36 6.44 -21.57 1.22
C ARG A 36 5.16 -22.39 1.33
N VAL A 37 4.06 -21.76 1.73
CA VAL A 37 2.75 -22.40 1.89
C VAL A 37 1.90 -22.04 0.68
N THR A 38 1.50 -23.05 -0.10
CA THR A 38 0.57 -22.85 -1.20
C THR A 38 -0.81 -22.54 -0.65
N LEU A 39 -1.29 -21.33 -0.90
CA LEU A 39 -2.64 -20.92 -0.53
C LEU A 39 -3.66 -21.38 -1.58
N PRO A 40 -4.92 -21.63 -1.21
CA PRO A 40 -5.98 -21.98 -2.16
C PRO A 40 -6.23 -20.86 -3.17
N THR A 41 -6.67 -21.20 -4.37
CA THR A 41 -6.94 -20.21 -5.43
C THR A 41 -8.05 -19.24 -5.09
N PHE A 42 -9.02 -19.64 -4.25
CA PHE A 42 -10.10 -18.75 -3.84
C PHE A 42 -9.64 -17.58 -2.97
N VAL A 43 -8.43 -17.58 -2.40
CA VAL A 43 -7.89 -16.39 -1.70
C VAL A 43 -7.06 -15.48 -2.60
N LEU A 44 -7.00 -15.78 -3.91
CA LEU A 44 -6.20 -15.02 -4.88
C LEU A 44 -7.09 -14.07 -5.69
N GLU A 45 -6.55 -12.90 -6.02
CA GLU A 45 -7.12 -12.05 -7.08
C GLU A 45 -6.50 -12.44 -8.43
N PRO A 46 -7.17 -12.18 -9.57
CA PRO A 46 -6.69 -12.57 -10.90
C PRO A 46 -5.58 -11.66 -11.45
N ARG A 47 -4.66 -11.20 -10.60
CA ARG A 47 -3.53 -10.32 -10.98
C ARG A 47 -2.24 -10.76 -10.33
N SER A 48 -1.14 -10.66 -11.07
CA SER A 48 0.21 -10.77 -10.52
C SER A 48 0.52 -9.57 -9.62
N MET A 49 1.40 -9.74 -8.63
CA MET A 49 1.91 -8.60 -7.85
C MET A 49 2.50 -7.51 -8.77
N LEU A 50 3.12 -7.92 -9.89
CA LEU A 50 3.74 -6.99 -10.84
C LEU A 50 2.74 -6.03 -11.48
N GLU A 51 1.54 -6.52 -11.77
CA GLU A 51 0.40 -5.71 -12.21
C GLU A 51 -0.23 -4.96 -11.03
N ARG A 52 -0.39 -5.60 -9.86
CA ARG A 52 -1.01 -4.97 -8.69
C ARG A 52 -0.33 -3.67 -8.26
N ILE A 53 0.98 -3.55 -8.46
CA ILE A 53 1.74 -2.32 -8.21
C ILE A 53 1.15 -1.12 -8.96
N THR A 54 0.54 -1.31 -10.13
CA THR A 54 -0.01 -0.21 -10.92
C THR A 54 -1.22 0.46 -10.28
N ASP A 55 -1.85 -0.17 -9.28
CA ASP A 55 -2.93 0.46 -8.50
C ASP A 55 -2.45 1.78 -7.87
N PHE A 56 -1.17 1.84 -7.44
CA PHE A 56 -0.55 3.05 -6.91
C PHE A 56 -0.30 4.13 -7.96
N MET A 57 -0.39 3.81 -9.26
CA MET A 57 -0.16 4.72 -10.38
C MET A 57 -1.48 5.21 -11.01
N SER A 58 -2.60 5.08 -10.29
CA SER A 58 -3.94 5.39 -10.81
C SER A 58 -4.29 6.87 -10.80
N HIS A 59 -3.63 7.65 -9.95
CA HIS A 59 -3.91 9.08 -9.78
C HIS A 59 -2.65 9.97 -9.89
N PRO A 60 -1.80 9.79 -10.93
CA PRO A 60 -0.54 10.53 -11.04
C PRO A 60 -0.75 12.05 -11.13
N GLU A 61 -1.92 12.51 -11.55
CA GLU A 61 -2.31 13.93 -11.60
C GLU A 61 -2.22 14.65 -10.25
N LEU A 62 -2.33 13.92 -9.13
CA LEU A 62 -2.34 14.50 -7.78
C LEU A 62 -1.00 15.12 -7.35
N ILE A 63 0.11 14.72 -8.00
CA ILE A 63 1.46 15.19 -7.69
C ILE A 63 2.03 16.16 -8.72
N LEU A 64 1.30 16.42 -9.80
CA LEU A 64 1.82 17.26 -10.88
C LEU A 64 1.68 18.75 -10.54
N ARG A 65 2.63 19.54 -11.06
CA ARG A 65 2.54 21.01 -11.20
C ARG A 65 2.43 21.80 -9.87
N GLN A 66 3.02 21.30 -8.78
CA GLN A 66 3.13 22.06 -7.51
C GLN A 66 4.48 22.78 -7.39
N GLU A 67 4.45 24.11 -7.19
CA GLU A 67 5.67 24.93 -7.10
C GLU A 67 6.15 25.15 -5.65
N ASP A 68 5.26 25.28 -4.69
CA ASP A 68 5.66 25.40 -3.28
C ASP A 68 6.16 24.04 -2.73
N PRO A 69 7.34 23.96 -2.09
CA PRO A 69 7.87 22.69 -1.59
C PRO A 69 6.98 21.98 -0.55
N VAL A 70 6.29 22.73 0.31
CA VAL A 70 5.41 22.18 1.35
C VAL A 70 4.12 21.68 0.71
N ILE A 71 3.50 22.46 -0.18
CA ILE A 71 2.28 22.04 -0.90
C ILE A 71 2.58 20.83 -1.81
N ARG A 72 3.75 20.82 -2.46
CA ARG A 72 4.19 19.65 -3.24
C ARG A 72 4.33 18.40 -2.37
N PHE A 73 4.90 18.53 -1.18
CA PHE A 73 4.99 17.44 -0.23
C PHE A 73 3.60 16.94 0.22
N VAL A 74 2.65 17.85 0.49
CA VAL A 74 1.24 17.50 0.76
C VAL A 74 0.63 16.74 -0.43
N SER A 75 0.89 17.18 -1.66
CA SER A 75 0.46 16.50 -2.88
C SER A 75 1.04 15.08 -3.00
N VAL A 76 2.31 14.89 -2.64
CA VAL A 76 2.96 13.56 -2.62
C VAL A 76 2.31 12.64 -1.59
N VAL A 77 2.03 13.14 -0.39
CA VAL A 77 1.29 12.39 0.64
C VAL A 77 -0.11 12.03 0.16
N ARG A 78 -0.82 12.98 -0.49
CA ARG A 78 -2.15 12.75 -1.07
C ARG A 78 -2.14 11.68 -2.15
N TYR A 79 -1.20 11.75 -3.10
CA TYR A 79 -1.00 10.73 -4.13
C TYR A 79 -0.75 9.36 -3.53
N TYR A 80 0.18 9.28 -2.58
CA TYR A 80 0.49 8.02 -1.90
C TYR A 80 -0.75 7.41 -1.24
N LEU A 81 -1.51 8.21 -0.49
CA LEU A 81 -2.73 7.75 0.18
C LEU A 81 -3.83 7.34 -0.81
N SER A 82 -3.87 7.94 -2.00
CA SER A 82 -4.87 7.60 -3.02
C SER A 82 -4.73 6.19 -3.59
N GLY A 83 -3.55 5.56 -3.51
CA GLY A 83 -3.34 4.21 -4.08
C GLY A 83 -4.00 3.07 -3.29
N TRP A 84 -4.36 3.27 -2.03
CA TRP A 84 -4.77 2.18 -1.14
C TRP A 84 -6.24 1.74 -1.28
N HIS A 85 -7.11 2.62 -1.77
CA HIS A 85 -8.53 2.31 -1.91
C HIS A 85 -8.81 1.35 -3.09
N ILE A 86 -7.88 1.22 -4.04
CA ILE A 86 -8.00 0.34 -5.20
C ILE A 86 -7.66 -1.08 -4.76
N LYS A 87 -8.71 -1.87 -4.52
CA LYS A 87 -8.58 -3.25 -4.06
C LYS A 87 -9.74 -4.12 -4.51
N PRO A 88 -9.50 -5.44 -4.67
CA PRO A 88 -10.58 -6.38 -4.89
C PRO A 88 -11.51 -6.41 -3.67
N LYS A 89 -12.77 -6.78 -3.89
CA LYS A 89 -13.70 -7.09 -2.81
C LYS A 89 -13.21 -8.30 -2.02
N GLY A 90 -13.32 -8.25 -0.70
CA GLY A 90 -12.94 -9.32 0.21
C GLY A 90 -11.44 -9.38 0.52
N VAL A 91 -10.98 -10.53 1.00
CA VAL A 91 -9.60 -10.71 1.49
C VAL A 91 -8.82 -11.52 0.46
N LYS A 92 -8.35 -10.82 -0.59
CA LYS A 92 -7.60 -11.42 -1.69
C LYS A 92 -6.13 -10.97 -1.71
N LYS A 93 -5.25 -11.87 -2.13
CA LYS A 93 -3.82 -11.60 -2.37
C LYS A 93 -3.51 -11.73 -3.87
N PRO A 94 -2.65 -10.89 -4.45
CA PRO A 94 -2.14 -11.12 -5.81
C PRO A 94 -1.30 -12.40 -5.89
N TYR A 95 -1.19 -12.94 -7.11
CA TYR A 95 -0.26 -14.03 -7.39
C TYR A 95 1.17 -13.62 -7.04
N ASN A 96 1.93 -14.55 -6.43
CA ASN A 96 3.36 -14.40 -6.22
C ASN A 96 4.07 -14.59 -7.56
N PRO A 97 4.73 -13.56 -8.12
CA PRO A 97 5.32 -13.67 -9.45
C PRO A 97 6.45 -14.72 -9.50
N VAL A 98 6.62 -15.35 -10.66
CA VAL A 98 7.77 -16.24 -10.91
C VAL A 98 9.04 -15.41 -11.16
N LEU A 99 10.22 -15.97 -10.92
CA LEU A 99 11.48 -15.28 -11.17
C LEU A 99 11.61 -14.87 -12.65
N GLY A 100 11.92 -13.61 -12.91
CA GLY A 100 12.03 -13.05 -14.27
C GLY A 100 10.69 -12.74 -14.95
N GLU A 101 9.56 -12.96 -14.27
CA GLU A 101 8.27 -12.42 -14.72
C GLU A 101 8.38 -10.89 -14.83
N HIS A 102 7.75 -10.33 -15.87
CA HIS A 102 7.72 -8.89 -16.09
C HIS A 102 6.34 -8.43 -16.51
N PHE A 103 5.98 -7.21 -16.11
CA PHE A 103 4.74 -6.56 -16.51
C PHE A 103 5.06 -5.17 -17.06
N ARG A 104 4.32 -4.74 -18.09
CA ARG A 104 4.47 -3.44 -18.73
C ARG A 104 3.11 -2.81 -18.95
N ALA A 105 3.02 -1.52 -18.65
CA ALA A 105 1.81 -0.74 -18.86
C ALA A 105 2.14 0.64 -19.38
N ARG A 106 1.13 1.28 -19.97
CA ARG A 106 1.23 2.62 -20.52
C ARG A 106 -0.06 3.38 -20.24
N TRP A 107 0.07 4.64 -19.85
CA TRP A 107 -1.04 5.55 -19.64
C TRP A 107 -1.02 6.61 -20.73
N GLN A 108 -2.20 6.93 -21.25
CA GLN A 108 -2.43 8.10 -22.09
C GLN A 108 -3.32 9.06 -21.33
N PHE A 109 -2.80 10.25 -21.04
CA PHE A 109 -3.54 11.28 -20.33
C PHE A 109 -4.39 12.12 -21.28
N ARG A 110 -5.35 12.86 -20.72
CA ARG A 110 -6.25 13.72 -21.51
C ARG A 110 -5.52 14.84 -22.24
N ASP A 111 -4.39 15.29 -21.70
CA ASP A 111 -3.52 16.29 -22.34
C ASP A 111 -2.55 15.69 -23.36
N LYS A 112 -2.74 14.41 -23.74
CA LYS A 112 -1.95 13.64 -24.71
C LYS A 112 -0.52 13.33 -24.26
N THR A 113 -0.16 13.67 -23.02
CA THR A 113 1.09 13.18 -22.42
C THR A 113 0.96 11.68 -22.09
N GLU A 114 2.10 11.00 -21.98
CA GLU A 114 2.12 9.57 -21.72
C GLU A 114 2.92 9.24 -20.46
N ALA A 115 2.68 8.06 -19.92
CA ALA A 115 3.54 7.45 -18.93
C ALA A 115 3.74 5.97 -19.20
N TYR A 116 4.88 5.47 -18.76
CA TYR A 116 5.35 4.12 -19.02
C TYR A 116 5.70 3.45 -17.71
N PHE A 117 5.30 2.20 -17.55
CA PHE A 117 5.61 1.38 -16.39
C PHE A 117 6.23 0.07 -16.82
N VAL A 118 7.25 -0.35 -16.09
CA VAL A 118 7.81 -1.69 -16.14
C VAL A 118 8.02 -2.20 -14.72
N SER A 119 7.71 -3.45 -14.49
CA SER A 119 8.06 -4.16 -13.26
C SER A 119 8.60 -5.55 -13.58
N GLU A 120 9.46 -6.05 -12.71
CA GLU A 120 10.10 -7.36 -12.84
C GLU A 120 10.25 -8.03 -11.48
N GLN A 121 10.03 -9.34 -11.43
CA GLN A 121 10.35 -10.16 -10.27
C GLN A 121 11.84 -10.51 -10.29
N VAL A 122 12.65 -9.73 -9.58
CA VAL A 122 14.11 -9.86 -9.56
C VAL A 122 14.63 -10.90 -8.56
N SER A 123 13.77 -11.38 -7.65
CA SER A 123 14.10 -12.49 -6.75
C SER A 123 12.82 -13.23 -6.32
N HIS A 124 12.87 -14.56 -6.19
CA HIS A 124 11.72 -15.36 -5.73
C HIS A 124 11.86 -15.84 -4.27
N HIS A 125 13.09 -16.05 -3.79
CA HIS A 125 13.38 -16.50 -2.44
C HIS A 125 14.55 -15.72 -1.83
N PRO A 126 14.29 -14.61 -1.10
CA PRO A 126 12.99 -14.03 -0.80
C PRO A 126 12.34 -13.33 -2.01
N PRO A 127 11.01 -13.13 -2.03
CA PRO A 127 10.35 -12.44 -3.13
C PRO A 127 10.68 -10.95 -3.13
N ILE A 128 11.16 -10.45 -4.27
CA ILE A 128 11.45 -9.04 -4.52
C ILE A 128 10.94 -8.69 -5.93
N SER A 129 10.07 -7.69 -6.00
CA SER A 129 9.60 -7.09 -7.26
C SER A 129 10.17 -5.68 -7.37
N ALA A 130 10.87 -5.38 -8.45
CA ALA A 130 11.33 -4.02 -8.75
C ALA A 130 10.38 -3.38 -9.78
N TYR A 131 10.21 -2.06 -9.72
CA TYR A 131 9.37 -1.33 -10.66
C TYR A 131 9.92 0.06 -10.99
N TYR A 132 9.55 0.54 -12.17
CA TYR A 132 9.91 1.85 -12.69
C TYR A 132 8.75 2.42 -13.51
N TYR A 133 8.31 3.62 -13.14
CA TYR A 133 7.31 4.43 -13.80
C TYR A 133 7.96 5.75 -14.24
N ALA A 134 7.74 6.16 -15.48
CA ALA A 134 8.19 7.46 -15.98
C ALA A 134 7.09 8.16 -16.77
N SER A 135 6.90 9.45 -16.48
CA SER A 135 6.14 10.39 -17.31
C SER A 135 7.07 11.55 -17.70
N PRO A 136 7.78 11.42 -18.84
CA PRO A 136 8.82 12.36 -19.25
C PRO A 136 8.34 13.81 -19.39
N GLU A 137 7.19 14.02 -20.03
CA GLU A 137 6.61 15.34 -20.28
C GLU A 137 6.19 16.04 -18.98
N ASN A 138 5.87 15.25 -17.95
CA ASN A 138 5.52 15.72 -16.62
C ASN A 138 6.72 15.75 -15.65
N ASN A 139 7.93 15.47 -16.15
CA ASN A 139 9.16 15.41 -15.35
C ASN A 139 9.07 14.48 -14.15
N LEU A 140 8.30 13.40 -14.22
CA LEU A 140 7.99 12.55 -13.07
C LEU A 140 8.59 11.15 -13.25
N ILE A 141 9.31 10.69 -12.23
CA ILE A 141 9.75 9.30 -12.12
C ILE A 141 9.31 8.74 -10.76
N ILE A 142 8.79 7.52 -10.78
CA ILE A 142 8.45 6.74 -9.59
C ILE A 142 9.13 5.39 -9.71
N SER A 143 9.96 5.02 -8.76
CA SER A 143 10.73 3.77 -8.81
C SER A 143 10.82 3.16 -7.43
N GLY A 144 10.99 1.87 -7.35
CA GLY A 144 11.11 1.22 -6.06
C GLY A 144 11.14 -0.29 -6.15
N ASP A 145 11.03 -0.89 -4.98
CA ASP A 145 10.91 -2.32 -4.84
C ASP A 145 9.91 -2.68 -3.74
N ILE A 146 9.27 -3.84 -3.89
CA ILE A 146 8.40 -4.45 -2.88
C ILE A 146 9.01 -5.79 -2.48
N ARG A 147 9.18 -5.96 -1.17
CA ARG A 147 9.75 -7.16 -0.54
C ARG A 147 8.74 -7.70 0.49
N PRO A 148 7.63 -8.32 0.05
CA PRO A 148 6.61 -8.78 0.97
C PRO A 148 7.18 -9.91 1.84
N LYS A 149 6.93 -9.90 3.15
CA LYS A 149 7.23 -11.02 4.04
C LYS A 149 5.98 -11.48 4.76
N SER A 150 5.42 -12.61 4.33
CA SER A 150 4.18 -13.14 4.89
C SER A 150 4.45 -13.94 6.18
N LYS A 151 3.68 -13.66 7.24
CA LYS A 151 3.76 -14.32 8.54
C LYS A 151 2.40 -14.79 9.01
N PHE A 152 2.33 -16.03 9.50
CA PHE A 152 1.15 -16.52 10.22
C PHE A 152 1.17 -16.06 11.68
N LEU A 153 0.09 -15.47 12.18
CA LEU A 153 0.00 -14.88 13.53
C LEU A 153 -1.07 -15.56 14.42
N GLY A 154 -1.65 -16.69 14.00
CA GLY A 154 -2.78 -17.35 14.68
C GLY A 154 -4.08 -17.05 13.95
N ASN A 155 -5.05 -16.37 14.58
CA ASN A 155 -6.26 -15.92 13.89
C ASN A 155 -6.03 -14.71 12.95
N SER A 156 -4.79 -14.53 12.48
CA SER A 156 -4.43 -13.50 11.51
C SER A 156 -3.23 -13.96 10.67
N ALA A 157 -3.14 -13.45 9.46
CA ALA A 157 -1.90 -13.47 8.67
C ALA A 157 -1.48 -12.01 8.41
N ALA A 158 -0.18 -11.75 8.40
CA ALA A 158 0.36 -10.45 8.07
C ALA A 158 1.26 -10.56 6.85
N THR A 159 1.24 -9.54 5.98
CA THR A 159 2.28 -9.31 4.99
C THR A 159 3.02 -8.06 5.41
N LEU A 160 4.26 -8.26 5.86
CA LEU A 160 5.14 -7.15 6.18
C LEU A 160 5.64 -6.55 4.87
N MET A 161 5.29 -5.29 4.61
CA MET A 161 5.59 -4.61 3.36
C MET A 161 6.95 -3.93 3.48
N GLN A 162 8.02 -4.70 3.25
CA GLN A 162 9.36 -4.14 3.16
C GLN A 162 9.62 -3.62 1.74
N GLY A 163 10.67 -2.82 1.60
CA GLY A 163 10.99 -2.11 0.36
C GLY A 163 10.85 -0.61 0.53
N GLU A 164 11.06 0.12 -0.56
CA GLU A 164 10.99 1.58 -0.58
C GLU A 164 10.46 2.03 -1.94
N SER A 165 9.51 2.96 -1.94
CA SER A 165 9.10 3.70 -3.14
C SER A 165 9.75 5.07 -3.14
N LYS A 166 10.24 5.51 -4.29
CA LYS A 166 10.87 6.81 -4.50
C LYS A 166 10.11 7.56 -5.59
N ILE A 167 9.71 8.78 -5.28
CA ILE A 167 9.19 9.74 -6.25
C ILE A 167 10.22 10.84 -6.40
N TYR A 168 10.58 11.22 -7.62
CA TYR A 168 11.42 12.38 -7.86
C TYR A 168 11.06 13.07 -9.16
N PHE A 169 11.34 14.37 -9.21
CA PHE A 169 11.06 15.20 -10.37
C PHE A 169 12.36 15.53 -11.12
N THR A 170 12.44 15.24 -12.41
CA THR A 170 13.67 15.41 -13.22
C THR A 170 14.09 16.88 -13.35
N ASN A 171 13.13 17.81 -13.26
CA ASN A 171 13.38 19.25 -13.23
C ASN A 171 13.78 19.78 -11.82
N ARG A 172 13.90 18.90 -10.82
CA ARG A 172 14.24 19.27 -9.42
C ARG A 172 15.29 18.31 -8.85
N PRO A 173 16.54 18.38 -9.33
CA PRO A 173 17.59 17.46 -8.93
C PRO A 173 17.80 17.45 -7.41
N GLY A 174 17.97 16.25 -6.84
CA GLY A 174 18.17 16.02 -5.40
C GLY A 174 16.89 16.04 -4.56
N GLU A 175 15.73 16.37 -5.13
CA GLU A 175 14.46 16.32 -4.41
C GLU A 175 13.81 14.94 -4.55
N VAL A 176 14.08 14.06 -3.59
CA VAL A 176 13.60 12.67 -3.58
C VAL A 176 12.66 12.44 -2.40
N TYR A 177 11.46 11.97 -2.72
CA TYR A 177 10.43 11.59 -1.76
C TYR A 177 10.47 10.08 -1.55
N ARG A 178 10.88 9.65 -0.36
CA ARG A 178 11.01 8.24 0.03
C ARG A 178 9.79 7.82 0.82
N ILE A 179 9.17 6.71 0.42
CA ILE A 179 7.94 6.20 1.00
C ILE A 179 8.18 4.80 1.55
N ALA A 180 7.86 4.62 2.83
CA ALA A 180 7.76 3.31 3.48
C ALA A 180 6.28 2.97 3.67
N MET A 181 5.88 1.76 3.26
CA MET A 181 4.49 1.30 3.26
C MET A 181 4.06 0.73 4.63
N PRO A 182 2.76 0.80 4.99
CA PRO A 182 2.20 0.07 6.13
C PRO A 182 2.18 -1.44 5.84
N ASN A 183 1.96 -2.23 6.89
CA ASN A 183 1.76 -3.67 6.75
C ASN A 183 0.30 -4.00 6.45
N VAL A 184 0.08 -5.14 5.80
CA VAL A 184 -1.26 -5.64 5.46
C VAL A 184 -1.59 -6.82 6.37
N TYR A 185 -2.78 -6.81 6.96
CA TYR A 185 -3.28 -7.85 7.86
C TYR A 185 -4.57 -8.47 7.31
N ALA A 186 -4.59 -9.79 7.22
CA ALA A 186 -5.81 -10.58 7.07
C ALA A 186 -6.23 -11.09 8.46
N ARG A 187 -7.33 -10.57 8.99
CA ARG A 187 -7.91 -10.95 10.29
C ARG A 187 -8.98 -12.02 10.10
N GLY A 188 -9.26 -12.79 11.14
CA GLY A 188 -10.40 -13.71 11.17
C GLY A 188 -10.25 -14.94 10.27
N ILE A 189 -9.01 -15.29 9.89
CA ILE A 189 -8.72 -16.39 8.96
C ILE A 189 -9.07 -17.79 9.52
N LEU A 190 -9.24 -17.93 10.83
CA LEU A 190 -9.69 -19.17 11.51
C LEU A 190 -11.10 -19.01 12.09
N PHE A 191 -11.30 -17.91 12.82
CA PHE A 191 -12.51 -17.64 13.59
C PHE A 191 -13.02 -16.23 13.34
N GLY A 192 -14.32 -16.12 13.02
CA GLY A 192 -14.99 -14.85 12.73
C GLY A 192 -15.07 -14.54 11.23
N ARG A 193 -15.38 -13.28 10.92
CA ARG A 193 -15.42 -12.77 9.55
C ARG A 193 -14.01 -12.41 9.10
N MET A 194 -13.62 -12.78 7.88
CA MET A 194 -12.33 -12.37 7.35
C MET A 194 -12.36 -10.88 7.02
N VAL A 195 -11.32 -10.15 7.43
CA VAL A 195 -11.21 -8.70 7.20
C VAL A 195 -9.79 -8.34 6.78
N MET A 196 -9.65 -7.49 5.76
CA MET A 196 -8.38 -6.88 5.38
C MET A 196 -8.18 -5.54 6.10
N GLU A 197 -7.05 -5.37 6.79
CA GLU A 197 -6.67 -4.13 7.46
C GLU A 197 -5.27 -3.69 7.02
N LEU A 198 -5.07 -2.39 6.89
CA LEU A 198 -3.73 -1.80 6.92
C LEU A 198 -3.36 -1.45 8.35
N GLY A 199 -2.10 -1.67 8.71
CA GLY A 199 -1.62 -1.47 10.07
C GLY A 199 -0.20 -0.93 10.15
N ASP A 200 0.14 -0.47 11.35
CA ASP A 200 1.46 0.06 11.71
C ASP A 200 1.78 1.41 11.05
N ASN A 201 3.05 1.80 11.14
CA ASN A 201 3.51 3.11 10.69
C ASN A 201 3.94 3.08 9.22
N SER A 202 3.71 4.22 8.57
CA SER A 202 4.17 4.54 7.23
C SER A 202 4.81 5.93 7.24
N THR A 203 5.80 6.14 6.38
CA THR A 203 6.49 7.43 6.30
C THR A 203 6.61 7.90 4.87
N VAL A 204 6.45 9.21 4.66
CA VAL A 204 6.90 9.92 3.45
C VAL A 204 7.98 10.89 3.88
N ARG A 205 9.16 10.88 3.27
CA ARG A 205 10.29 11.71 3.70
C ARG A 205 10.96 12.39 2.51
N CYS A 206 11.26 13.68 2.64
CA CYS A 206 12.02 14.45 1.66
C CYS A 206 13.10 15.26 2.39
N GLU A 207 14.32 14.71 2.45
CA GLU A 207 15.46 15.28 3.20
C GLU A 207 15.84 16.68 2.71
N LYS A 208 15.87 16.91 1.40
CA LYS A 208 16.23 18.21 0.80
C LYS A 208 15.35 19.37 1.28
N ASN A 209 14.07 19.08 1.56
CA ASN A 209 13.10 20.08 1.97
C ASN A 209 12.90 20.10 3.49
N ASP A 210 13.63 19.27 4.25
CA ASP A 210 13.42 19.07 5.69
C ASP A 210 11.95 18.75 6.02
N LEU A 211 11.35 17.78 5.31
CA LEU A 211 9.95 17.41 5.49
C LEU A 211 9.80 15.90 5.69
N ILE A 212 8.99 15.54 6.69
CA ILE A 212 8.58 14.16 6.94
C ILE A 212 7.08 14.11 7.27
N CYS A 213 6.41 13.12 6.72
CA CYS A 213 5.08 12.70 7.11
C CYS A 213 5.18 11.37 7.85
N GLU A 214 4.68 11.32 9.07
CA GLU A 214 4.52 10.09 9.83
C GLU A 214 3.02 9.76 9.91
N LEU A 215 2.64 8.58 9.41
CA LEU A 215 1.27 8.10 9.35
C LEU A 215 1.15 6.80 10.16
N GLU A 216 0.16 6.72 11.02
CA GLU A 216 -0.28 5.53 11.73
C GLU A 216 -1.54 4.99 11.04
N PHE A 217 -1.45 3.80 10.47
CA PHE A 217 -2.60 3.03 10.02
C PHE A 217 -3.13 2.23 11.21
N ARG A 218 -4.28 2.65 11.74
CA ARG A 218 -4.83 2.08 12.98
C ARG A 218 -5.62 0.83 12.68
N THR A 219 -5.11 -0.30 13.17
CA THR A 219 -5.89 -1.54 13.23
C THR A 219 -6.92 -1.47 14.34
N LYS A 220 -8.07 -2.13 14.16
CA LYS A 220 -9.10 -2.14 15.22
C LYS A 220 -8.59 -2.87 16.47
N GLY A 221 -8.70 -2.21 17.64
CA GLY A 221 -8.45 -2.83 18.93
C GLY A 221 -9.58 -3.80 19.34
N PHE A 222 -9.29 -4.72 20.28
CA PHE A 222 -10.24 -5.76 20.71
C PHE A 222 -11.56 -5.22 21.31
N PHE A 223 -11.58 -3.99 21.83
CA PHE A 223 -12.73 -3.43 22.58
C PHE A 223 -13.28 -2.11 22.01
N THR A 224 -12.45 -1.29 21.38
CA THR A 224 -12.83 0.03 20.82
C THR A 224 -12.01 0.33 19.57
N GLY A 225 -12.51 1.22 18.71
CA GLY A 225 -11.81 1.67 17.50
C GLY A 225 -12.68 1.60 16.25
N SER A 226 -12.35 2.45 15.27
CA SER A 226 -13.00 2.47 13.96
C SER A 226 -12.08 1.81 12.94
N TYR A 227 -12.63 0.97 12.06
CA TYR A 227 -11.85 0.35 11.00
C TYR A 227 -11.26 1.40 10.06
N ASN A 228 -10.08 1.09 9.53
CA ASN A 228 -9.43 1.83 8.46
C ASN A 228 -9.09 3.28 8.80
N SER A 229 -9.02 3.63 10.09
CA SER A 229 -8.62 4.95 10.53
C SER A 229 -7.14 5.20 10.30
N ILE A 230 -6.81 6.44 9.96
CA ILE A 230 -5.44 6.93 9.93
C ILE A 230 -5.28 8.15 10.83
N TYR A 231 -4.08 8.32 11.36
CA TYR A 231 -3.64 9.55 12.00
C TYR A 231 -2.21 9.84 11.59
N GLY A 232 -1.89 11.09 11.28
CA GLY A 232 -0.52 11.43 10.98
C GLY A 232 -0.23 12.91 11.01
N LYS A 233 1.04 13.23 10.84
CA LYS A 233 1.56 14.59 10.91
C LYS A 233 2.54 14.83 9.79
N ILE A 234 2.45 15.98 9.15
CA ILE A 234 3.52 16.53 8.32
C ILE A 234 4.28 17.51 9.20
N LYS A 235 5.60 17.34 9.30
CA LYS A 235 6.46 18.16 10.16
C LYS A 235 7.80 18.48 9.49
N ARG A 236 8.44 19.54 9.97
CA ARG A 236 9.87 19.75 9.79
C ARG A 236 10.63 18.66 10.52
N GLU A 237 11.51 17.94 9.84
CA GLU A 237 12.20 16.82 10.47
C GLU A 237 13.22 17.30 11.50
N SER A 238 13.95 18.36 11.17
CA SER A 238 15.00 18.92 12.02
C SER A 238 14.49 19.56 13.32
N THR A 239 13.35 20.27 13.24
CA THR A 239 12.80 21.02 14.38
C THR A 239 11.64 20.33 15.08
N GLY A 240 11.01 19.35 14.43
CA GLY A 240 9.75 18.76 14.89
C GLY A 240 8.53 19.67 14.77
N GLU A 241 8.67 20.86 14.15
CA GLU A 241 7.56 21.79 13.90
C GLU A 241 6.49 21.10 13.05
N ILE A 242 5.30 20.91 13.61
CA ILE A 242 4.16 20.33 12.90
C ILE A 242 3.58 21.39 11.97
N LEU A 243 3.37 21.04 10.71
CA LEU A 243 2.77 21.89 9.68
C LEU A 243 1.32 21.48 9.41
N TYR A 244 1.04 20.17 9.39
CA TYR A 244 -0.31 19.65 9.17
C TYR A 244 -0.59 18.41 10.01
N GLU A 245 -1.86 18.22 10.36
CA GLU A 245 -2.39 16.96 10.89
C GLU A 245 -3.28 16.29 9.85
N ILE A 246 -3.16 14.96 9.73
CA ILE A 246 -3.93 14.12 8.81
C ILE A 246 -4.78 13.17 9.64
N THR A 247 -6.07 13.08 9.31
CA THR A 247 -7.04 12.21 9.99
C THR A 247 -8.02 11.60 8.99
N GLY A 248 -8.92 10.74 9.46
CA GLY A 248 -9.99 10.15 8.65
C GLY A 248 -9.76 8.68 8.37
N LYS A 249 -10.21 8.20 7.20
CA LYS A 249 -10.16 6.79 6.82
C LYS A 249 -9.61 6.60 5.42
N TRP A 250 -8.69 5.64 5.26
CA TRP A 250 -7.98 5.43 3.98
C TRP A 250 -8.84 4.81 2.86
N ILE A 251 -10.03 4.29 3.19
CA ILE A 251 -11.03 3.78 2.22
C ILE A 251 -12.20 4.73 1.98
N ASP A 252 -12.20 5.88 2.64
CA ASP A 252 -13.31 6.84 2.65
C ASP A 252 -12.69 8.25 2.64
N ILE A 253 -13.19 9.18 3.43
CA ILE A 253 -12.67 10.55 3.47
C ILE A 253 -11.49 10.67 4.44
N MET A 254 -10.42 11.30 3.97
CA MET A 254 -9.30 11.77 4.77
C MET A 254 -9.31 13.30 4.84
N TYR A 255 -8.94 13.84 5.99
CA TYR A 255 -8.91 15.27 6.26
C TYR A 255 -7.48 15.71 6.57
N ILE A 256 -7.11 16.90 6.09
CA ILE A 256 -5.88 17.58 6.45
C ILE A 256 -6.24 18.89 7.15
N LYS A 257 -5.58 19.18 8.26
CA LYS A 257 -5.77 20.40 9.05
C LYS A 257 -4.43 21.14 9.12
N ASP A 258 -4.43 22.40 8.71
CA ASP A 258 -3.31 23.32 8.98
C ASP A 258 -3.27 23.62 10.49
N VAL A 259 -2.10 23.46 11.10
CA VAL A 259 -1.92 23.70 12.54
C VAL A 259 -1.35 25.08 12.84
N LYS A 260 -1.04 25.87 11.81
CA LYS A 260 -0.62 27.26 11.96
C LYS A 260 -1.79 28.22 12.14
#